data_AF-A0A957CUS1-F1
#
_entry.id   AF-A0A957CUS1-F1
#
_cell.length_a   1.000
_cell.length_b   1.000
_cell.length_c   1.000
_cell.angle_alpha   90.00
_cell.angle_beta   90.00
_cell.angle_gamma   90.00
#
_symmetry.space_group_name_H-M   'P 1'
#
loop_
_entity.id
_entity.type
_entity.pdbx_description
1 polymer ?
#
loop_
_entity_poly.entity_id
_entity_poly.type
_entity_poly.pdbx_seq_one_letter_code
_entity_poly.pdbx_strand_id
1 'polypeptide(L)'
;MTQTAVPSARFVGGTIVLEDVRQETAVPDPFQWINEKWRCPAVHYRTVRPWLKAQGIRNRIPRWRSLTLTLHDGRSPHAYQTEALHAWRSHDCWGSIVLPTGSGKTFVAL
;
A
#
# COMPACT_ATOMS: atom_id res chain seq x y z
N MET A 1 23.72 30.48 -3.38
CA MET A 1 22.93 29.63 -4.30
C MET A 1 22.42 28.44 -3.50
N THR A 2 21.20 28.51 -2.98
CA THR A 2 20.56 27.37 -2.29
C THR A 2 20.11 26.36 -3.34
N GLN A 3 20.79 25.22 -3.40
CA GLN A 3 20.37 24.08 -4.21
C GLN A 3 18.99 23.66 -3.73
N THR A 4 17.94 23.89 -4.52
CA THR A 4 16.58 23.46 -4.19
C THR A 4 16.57 21.93 -4.20
N ALA A 5 16.48 21.33 -3.02
CA ALA A 5 16.42 19.89 -2.88
C ALA A 5 15.15 19.36 -3.56
N VAL A 6 15.28 18.22 -4.25
CA VAL A 6 14.17 17.62 -5.01
C VAL A 6 13.19 16.94 -4.03
N PRO A 7 11.91 17.35 -3.99
CA PRO A 7 10.91 16.77 -3.09
C PRO A 7 10.87 15.25 -3.17
N SER A 8 10.81 14.59 -2.02
CA SER A 8 10.82 13.12 -1.97
C SER A 8 9.93 12.54 -0.88
N ALA A 9 9.53 11.28 -1.04
CA ALA A 9 8.74 10.55 -0.04
C ALA A 9 9.50 9.30 0.41
N ARG A 10 9.60 9.07 1.73
CA ARG A 10 10.33 7.95 2.34
C ARG A 10 9.47 7.20 3.35
N PHE A 11 9.75 5.92 3.52
CA PHE A 11 9.21 5.13 4.62
C PHE A 11 10.08 5.29 5.87
N VAL A 12 9.46 5.65 7.00
CA VAL A 12 10.14 5.81 8.30
C VAL A 12 9.22 5.28 9.40
N GLY A 13 9.60 4.17 10.04
CA GLY A 13 8.95 3.67 11.25
C GLY A 13 7.43 3.46 11.13
N GLY A 14 6.94 2.96 9.99
CA GLY A 14 5.49 2.76 9.76
C GLY A 14 4.75 3.98 9.18
N THR A 15 5.47 5.06 8.86
CA THR A 15 4.91 6.26 8.23
C THR A 15 5.55 6.56 6.88
N ILE A 16 4.84 7.31 6.04
CA ILE A 16 5.40 8.01 4.89
C ILE A 16 5.73 9.42 5.33
N VAL A 17 6.96 9.86 5.06
CA VAL A 17 7.46 11.19 5.36
C VAL A 17 7.77 11.89 4.06
N LEU A 18 7.26 13.12 3.88
CA LEU A 18 7.68 13.99 2.77
C LEU A 18 8.90 14.82 3.20
N GLU A 19 9.89 14.88 2.32
CA GLU A 19 11.10 15.69 2.44
C GLU A 19 11.03 16.80 1.38
N ASP A 20 11.49 18.00 1.76
CA ASP A 20 11.52 19.18 0.89
C ASP A 20 10.14 19.60 0.36
N VAL A 21 9.08 19.34 1.15
CA VAL A 21 7.70 19.78 0.90
C VAL A 21 7.28 20.77 1.98
N ARG A 22 6.87 21.97 1.56
CA ARG A 22 6.53 23.07 2.49
C ARG A 22 5.19 22.83 3.19
N GLN A 23 5.00 23.43 4.36
CA GLN A 23 3.77 23.33 5.15
C GLN A 23 2.55 23.95 4.45
N GLU A 24 2.73 24.86 3.50
CA GLU A 24 1.62 25.48 2.76
C GLU A 24 1.18 24.62 1.56
N THR A 25 1.88 23.51 1.29
CA THR A 25 1.55 22.61 0.20
C THR A 25 0.22 21.93 0.49
N ALA A 26 -0.71 21.98 -0.47
CA ALA A 26 -1.94 21.19 -0.40
C ALA A 26 -1.61 19.69 -0.51
N VAL A 27 -1.68 18.99 0.61
CA VAL A 27 -1.44 17.54 0.73
C VAL A 27 -2.76 16.79 0.95
N PRO A 28 -2.83 15.48 0.61
CA PRO A 28 -3.99 14.66 0.93
C PRO A 28 -4.25 14.56 2.43
N ASP A 29 -5.52 14.44 2.81
CA ASP A 29 -6.02 14.35 4.20
C ASP A 29 -5.22 13.47 5.19
N PRO A 30 -4.71 12.26 4.83
CA PRO A 30 -3.98 11.45 5.81
C PRO A 30 -2.64 12.07 6.24
N PHE A 31 -2.12 13.07 5.53
CA PHE A 31 -0.90 13.78 5.93
C PHE A 31 -1.17 14.81 7.01
N GLN A 32 -0.30 14.81 8.02
CA GLN A 32 -0.29 15.75 9.13
C GLN A 32 1.10 16.38 9.26
N TRP A 33 1.16 17.64 9.66
CA TRP A 33 2.42 18.33 9.91
C TRP A 33 2.92 17.98 11.32
N ILE A 34 4.00 17.20 11.39
CA ILE A 34 4.54 16.67 12.65
C ILE A 34 6.07 16.76 12.62
N ASN A 35 6.65 17.46 13.61
CA ASN A 35 8.09 17.68 13.72
C ASN A 35 8.70 18.21 12.40
N GLU A 36 8.13 19.32 11.91
CA GLU A 36 8.59 20.04 10.72
C GLU A 36 8.55 19.23 9.41
N LYS A 37 7.78 18.14 9.37
CA LYS A 37 7.59 17.33 8.17
C LYS A 37 6.14 16.89 8.02
N TRP A 38 5.71 16.74 6.77
CA TRP A 38 4.46 16.03 6.47
C TRP A 38 4.63 14.53 6.69
N ARG A 39 3.74 13.94 7.50
CA ARG A 39 3.73 12.52 7.81
C ARG A 39 2.33 11.92 7.66
N CYS A 40 2.24 10.70 7.15
CA CYS A 40 1.01 9.90 7.21
C CYS A 40 1.30 8.42 7.52
N PRO A 41 0.36 7.67 8.11
CA PRO A 41 0.51 6.22 8.26
C PRO A 41 0.77 5.53 6.91
N ALA A 42 1.73 4.60 6.87
CA ALA A 42 2.15 3.95 5.62
C ALA A 42 1.06 3.07 4.98
N VAL A 43 0.03 2.67 5.74
CA VAL A 43 -1.16 1.99 5.19
C VAL A 43 -1.87 2.81 4.11
N HIS A 44 -1.75 4.15 4.14
CA HIS A 44 -2.30 5.03 3.11
C HIS A 44 -1.43 5.12 1.85
N TYR A 45 -0.32 4.38 1.76
CA TYR A 45 0.56 4.45 0.58
C TYR A 45 -0.18 4.26 -0.74
N ARG A 46 -1.10 3.29 -0.79
CA ARG A 46 -1.91 3.01 -1.99
C ARG A 46 -2.72 4.24 -2.42
N THR A 47 -3.31 4.98 -1.48
CA THR A 47 -4.19 6.12 -1.78
C THR A 47 -3.40 7.40 -2.07
N VAL A 48 -2.24 7.61 -1.45
CA VAL A 48 -1.43 8.82 -1.67
C VAL A 48 -0.45 8.71 -2.84
N ARG A 49 -0.11 7.50 -3.29
CA ARG A 49 0.84 7.27 -4.39
C ARG A 49 0.46 7.98 -5.71
N PRO A 50 -0.81 8.01 -6.16
CA PRO A 50 -1.20 8.78 -7.33
C PRO A 50 -0.89 10.28 -7.18
N TRP A 51 -1.14 10.85 -6.01
CA TRP A 51 -0.83 12.24 -5.71
C TRP A 51 0.69 12.49 -5.72
N LEU A 52 1.50 11.61 -5.11
CA LEU A 52 2.98 11.71 -5.19
C LEU A 52 3.47 11.77 -6.64
N LYS A 53 2.89 10.92 -7.51
CA LYS A 53 3.21 10.90 -8.94
C LYS A 53 2.82 12.21 -9.63
N ALA A 54 1.60 12.71 -9.36
CA ALA A 54 1.09 13.95 -9.95
C ALA A 54 1.91 15.19 -9.55
N GLN A 55 2.43 15.22 -8.31
CA GLN A 55 3.25 16.32 -7.79
C GLN A 55 4.75 16.20 -8.14
N GLY A 56 5.16 15.18 -8.90
CA GLY A 56 6.57 14.95 -9.22
C GLY A 56 7.44 14.62 -7.99
N ILE A 57 6.83 14.20 -6.87
CA ILE A 57 7.56 13.85 -5.65
C ILE A 57 8.30 12.54 -5.88
N ARG A 58 9.63 12.56 -5.70
CA ARG A 58 10.48 11.39 -5.89
C ARG A 58 10.13 10.32 -4.86
N ASN A 59 9.58 9.22 -5.34
CA ASN A 59 9.21 8.11 -4.47
C ASN A 59 10.45 7.25 -4.12
N ARG A 60 10.89 7.32 -2.86
CA ARG A 60 11.98 6.53 -2.27
C ARG A 60 11.48 5.47 -1.28
N ILE A 61 10.18 5.18 -1.27
CA ILE A 61 9.60 4.11 -0.45
C ILE A 61 10.06 2.77 -1.02
N PRO A 62 10.55 1.81 -0.19
CA PRO A 62 11.02 0.51 -0.66
C PRO A 62 9.97 -0.20 -1.52
N ARG A 63 10.41 -0.82 -2.61
CA ARG A 63 9.53 -1.59 -3.49
C ARG A 63 9.45 -3.05 -3.07
N TRP A 64 8.28 -3.62 -3.32
CA TRP A 64 7.96 -5.02 -3.15
C TRP A 64 8.83 -5.81 -4.12
N ARG A 65 9.42 -6.90 -3.63
CA ARG A 65 10.17 -7.83 -4.48
C ARG A 65 9.24 -8.98 -4.84
N SER A 66 9.05 -9.21 -6.12
CA SER A 66 8.41 -10.43 -6.59
C SER A 66 9.29 -11.61 -6.20
N LEU A 67 8.69 -12.56 -5.48
CA LEU A 67 9.31 -13.84 -5.18
C LEU A 67 8.81 -14.86 -6.20
N THR A 68 9.73 -15.61 -6.78
CA THR A 68 9.36 -16.76 -7.63
C THR A 68 9.21 -17.96 -6.71
N LEU A 69 7.98 -18.23 -6.30
CA LEU A 69 7.63 -19.35 -5.43
C LEU A 69 6.63 -20.25 -6.16
N THR A 70 6.76 -21.56 -5.93
CA THR A 70 5.82 -22.56 -6.42
C THR A 70 5.02 -23.08 -5.23
N LEU A 71 3.70 -22.97 -5.29
CA LEU A 71 2.83 -23.58 -4.28
C LEU A 71 2.76 -25.09 -4.54
N HIS A 72 3.33 -25.88 -3.64
CA HIS A 72 3.26 -27.35 -3.68
C HIS A 72 2.05 -27.85 -2.87
N ASP A 73 0.85 -27.49 -3.31
CA ASP A 73 -0.42 -27.94 -2.73
C ASP A 73 -1.28 -28.60 -3.82
N GLY A 74 -1.66 -29.85 -3.61
CA GLY A 74 -2.44 -30.64 -4.58
C GLY A 74 -3.96 -30.48 -4.44
N ARG A 75 -4.43 -29.72 -3.45
CA ARG A 75 -5.87 -29.51 -3.23
C ARG A 75 -6.45 -28.60 -4.31
N SER A 76 -7.71 -28.85 -4.66
CA SER A 76 -8.49 -27.93 -5.51
C SER A 76 -9.46 -27.12 -4.64
N PRO A 77 -9.59 -25.80 -4.87
CA PRO A 77 -10.54 -24.99 -4.13
C PRO A 77 -11.97 -25.42 -4.42
N HIS A 78 -12.81 -25.42 -3.38
CA HIS A 78 -14.25 -25.58 -3.55
C HIS A 78 -14.82 -24.39 -4.35
N ALA A 79 -16.03 -24.55 -4.91
CA ALA A 79 -16.67 -23.50 -5.71
C ALA A 79 -16.76 -22.16 -4.96
N TYR A 80 -17.21 -22.17 -3.71
CA TYR A 80 -17.32 -20.95 -2.89
C TYR A 80 -15.97 -20.29 -2.57
N GLN A 81 -14.87 -21.06 -2.54
CA GLN A 81 -13.51 -20.54 -2.33
C GLN A 81 -13.02 -19.82 -3.58
N THR A 82 -13.28 -20.40 -4.75
CA THR A 82 -12.96 -19.80 -6.06
C THR A 82 -13.76 -18.51 -6.27
N GLU A 83 -15.06 -18.53 -5.95
CA GLU A 83 -15.92 -17.35 -6.01
C GLU A 83 -15.43 -16.24 -5.07
N ALA A 84 -15.09 -16.57 -3.82
CA ALA A 84 -14.55 -15.60 -2.87
C ALA A 84 -13.24 -14.96 -3.35
N LEU A 85 -12.32 -15.77 -3.91
CA LEU A 85 -11.07 -15.27 -4.48
C LEU A 85 -11.32 -14.36 -5.69
N HIS A 86 -12.25 -14.74 -6.57
CA HIS A 86 -12.63 -13.92 -7.72
C HIS A 86 -13.27 -12.59 -7.29
N ALA A 87 -14.18 -12.63 -6.31
CA ALA A 87 -14.78 -11.43 -5.74
C ALA A 87 -13.70 -10.48 -5.17
N TRP A 88 -12.74 -10.99 -4.39
CA TRP A 88 -11.65 -10.18 -3.86
C TRP A 88 -10.73 -9.60 -4.95
N ARG A 89 -10.40 -10.39 -5.98
CA ARG A 89 -9.60 -9.93 -7.13
C ARG A 89 -10.31 -8.85 -7.95
N SER A 90 -11.62 -8.97 -8.14
CA SER A 90 -12.43 -7.96 -8.84
C SER A 90 -12.57 -6.65 -8.06
N HIS A 91 -12.29 -6.66 -6.76
CA HIS A 91 -12.21 -5.47 -5.90
C HIS A 91 -10.75 -5.06 -5.64
N ASP A 92 -9.92 -5.13 -6.68
CA ASP A 92 -8.51 -4.73 -6.69
C ASP A 92 -7.67 -5.33 -5.56
N CYS A 93 -8.00 -6.54 -5.12
CA CYS A 93 -7.32 -7.22 -4.03
C CYS A 93 -7.31 -6.40 -2.73
N TRP A 94 -8.36 -5.62 -2.46
CA TRP A 94 -8.47 -4.79 -1.25
C TRP A 94 -9.85 -4.92 -0.61
N GLY A 95 -9.90 -5.68 0.48
CA GLY A 95 -11.13 -5.96 1.21
C GLY A 95 -10.99 -7.22 2.07
N SER A 96 -12.10 -7.67 2.63
CA SER A 96 -12.16 -8.84 3.50
C SER A 96 -12.99 -9.96 2.85
N ILE A 97 -12.51 -11.20 2.98
CA ILE A 97 -13.29 -12.41 2.66
C ILE A 97 -13.83 -12.98 3.97
N VAL A 98 -15.14 -13.21 4.05
CA VAL A 98 -15.80 -13.81 5.22
C VAL A 98 -16.26 -15.21 4.87
N LEU A 99 -15.74 -16.22 5.58
CA LEU A 99 -16.17 -17.61 5.46
C LEU A 99 -16.30 -18.28 6.84
N PRO A 100 -17.20 -19.27 7.02
CA PRO A 100 -17.36 -20.00 8.27
C PRO A 100 -16.07 -20.65 8.80
N THR A 101 -16.04 -20.98 10.09
CA THR A 101 -14.94 -21.79 10.64
C THR A 101 -14.94 -23.18 9.99
N GLY A 102 -13.74 -23.73 9.72
CA GLY A 102 -13.59 -25.01 9.02
C GLY A 102 -13.71 -24.95 7.49
N SER A 103 -14.11 -23.83 6.89
CA SER A 103 -14.29 -23.69 5.43
C SER A 103 -13.01 -23.50 4.61
N GLY A 104 -11.83 -23.70 5.21
CA GLY A 104 -10.55 -23.52 4.52
C GLY A 104 -10.16 -22.08 4.17
N LYS A 105 -10.47 -21.09 5.01
CA LYS A 105 -10.00 -19.68 4.82
C LYS A 105 -8.50 -19.57 4.55
N THR A 106 -7.69 -20.35 5.27
CA THR A 106 -6.24 -20.41 5.07
C THR A 106 -5.89 -20.83 3.65
N PHE A 107 -6.63 -21.78 3.07
CA PHE A 107 -6.39 -22.25 1.72
C PHE A 107 -6.72 -21.19 0.67
N VAL A 108 -7.72 -20.33 0.91
CA VAL A 108 -8.03 -19.17 0.05
C VAL A 108 -6.93 -18.10 0.08
N ALA A 109 -6.18 -18.01 1.17
CA ALA A 109 -5.15 -16.99 1.37
C ALA A 109 -3.76 -17.37 0.81
N LEU A 110 -3.54 -18.63 0.47
CA LEU A 110 -2.31 -19.15 -0.15
C LEU A 110 -2.30 -18.87 -1.65
#